data_AF-A0AAD3ABW3-F1
#
_entry.id   AF-A0AAD3ABW3-F1
#
_cell.length_a   1.000
_cell.length_b   1.000
_cell.length_c   1.000
_cell.angle_alpha   90.00
_cell.angle_beta   90.00
_cell.angle_gamma   90.00
#
_symmetry.space_group_name_H-M   'P 1'
#
loop_
_entity.id
_entity.type
_entity.pdbx_description
1 polymer ?
#
loop_
_entity_poly.entity_id
_entity_poly.type
_entity_poly.pdbx_seq_one_letter_code
_entity_poly.pdbx_strand_id
1 'polypeptide(L)'
;MKLLVVLFVICMYSCGLPYCKKIKLTNCDLEWVKQYTKGDSLYFILNDMKTDTMIVQETRVLNPQNTCIFDTEGCNWLEGDNTFYGTAINIMTLKHNGNDLDVWFEITKREKNGDLLCNIIFGSWSWSTFPGMRLSPQSYTIKNKRYTDCIVVDEKDILLNKVGTPIFKLTKLVWSKHFGLLMYEIDNRYRYFISNL
;
A
#
# COMPACT_ATOMS: atom_id res chain seq x y z
N MET A 1 -51.17 -2.24 21.29
CA MET A 1 -50.31 -3.16 20.51
C MET A 1 -49.97 -2.62 19.11
N LYS A 2 -50.95 -2.26 18.26
CA LYS A 2 -50.70 -1.74 16.89
C LYS A 2 -49.83 -0.48 16.83
N LEU A 3 -50.08 0.51 17.71
CA LEU A 3 -49.30 1.75 17.76
C LEU A 3 -47.82 1.53 18.14
N LEU A 4 -47.56 0.55 19.01
CA LEU A 4 -46.23 0.20 19.50
C LEU A 4 -45.39 -0.47 18.42
N VAL A 5 -46.03 -1.31 17.59
CA VAL A 5 -45.40 -1.90 16.39
C VAL A 5 -45.07 -0.81 15.37
N VAL A 6 -45.98 0.15 15.14
CA VAL A 6 -45.74 1.27 14.22
C VAL A 6 -44.59 2.16 14.71
N LEU A 7 -44.55 2.50 16.00
CA LEU A 7 -43.46 3.25 16.62
C LEU A 7 -42.12 2.49 16.53
N PHE A 8 -42.12 1.18 16.77
CA PHE A 8 -40.91 0.36 16.66
C PHE A 8 -40.36 0.31 15.23
N VAL A 9 -41.26 0.18 14.23
CA VAL A 9 -40.90 0.21 12.82
C VAL A 9 -40.34 1.60 12.44
N ILE A 10 -40.99 2.69 12.86
CA ILE A 10 -40.51 4.07 12.64
C ILE A 10 -39.13 4.28 13.30
N CYS A 11 -38.92 3.76 14.51
CA CYS A 11 -37.63 3.83 15.19
C CYS A 11 -36.53 3.07 14.42
N MET A 12 -36.84 1.88 13.90
CA MET A 12 -35.89 1.13 13.05
C MET A 12 -35.59 1.83 11.72
N TYR A 13 -36.56 2.54 11.13
CA TYR A 13 -36.32 3.40 9.97
C TYR A 13 -35.53 4.67 10.33
N SER A 14 -35.75 5.26 11.52
CA SER A 14 -35.07 6.48 11.95
C SER A 14 -33.62 6.26 12.37
N CYS A 15 -33.27 5.05 12.82
CA CYS A 15 -31.89 4.70 13.15
C CYS A 15 -31.03 4.35 11.92
N GLY A 16 -31.63 4.28 10.71
CA GLY A 16 -30.95 3.82 9.49
C GLY A 16 -30.60 2.34 9.60
N LEU A 17 -31.07 1.51 8.66
CA LEU A 17 -30.60 0.13 8.63
C LEU A 17 -29.07 0.12 8.43
N PRO A 18 -28.32 -0.68 9.21
CA PRO A 18 -26.88 -0.73 9.07
C PRO A 18 -26.54 -1.16 7.64
N TYR A 19 -25.72 -0.35 6.98
CA TYR A 19 -25.24 -0.64 5.64
C TYR A 19 -23.75 -0.32 5.54
N CYS A 20 -23.07 -1.08 4.70
CA CYS A 20 -21.67 -0.93 4.39
C CYS A 20 -21.49 -1.02 2.86
N LYS A 21 -21.08 0.09 2.25
CA LYS A 21 -20.69 0.16 0.85
C LYS A 21 -19.36 -0.57 0.69
N LYS A 22 -19.35 -1.67 -0.04
CA LYS A 22 -18.16 -2.51 -0.24
C LYS A 22 -17.48 -2.18 -1.56
N ILE A 23 -16.21 -1.81 -1.53
CA ILE A 23 -15.41 -1.49 -2.72
C ILE A 23 -14.23 -2.46 -2.77
N LYS A 24 -14.20 -3.33 -3.77
CA LYS A 24 -13.23 -4.43 -3.82
C LYS A 24 -12.02 -4.09 -4.69
N LEU A 25 -10.86 -4.57 -4.27
CA LEU A 25 -9.71 -4.78 -5.16
C LEU A 25 -10.00 -5.95 -6.10
N THR A 26 -9.72 -5.75 -7.38
CA THR A 26 -9.78 -6.81 -8.40
C THR A 26 -8.51 -7.67 -8.38
N ASN A 27 -8.52 -8.83 -9.04
CA ASN A 27 -7.32 -9.65 -9.18
C ASN A 27 -6.18 -8.89 -9.89
N CYS A 28 -6.51 -7.98 -10.83
CA CYS A 28 -5.53 -7.12 -11.50
C CYS A 28 -4.91 -6.10 -10.54
N ASP A 29 -5.71 -5.56 -9.61
CA ASP A 29 -5.22 -4.65 -8.56
C ASP A 29 -4.28 -5.39 -7.61
N LEU A 30 -4.64 -6.60 -7.18
CA LEU A 30 -3.85 -7.44 -6.27
C LEU A 30 -2.50 -7.90 -6.84
N GLU A 31 -2.30 -7.81 -8.16
CA GLU A 31 -1.01 -8.11 -8.75
C GLU A 31 0.13 -7.21 -8.26
N TRP A 32 -0.17 -6.02 -7.76
CA TRP A 32 0.83 -5.09 -7.20
C TRP A 32 1.43 -5.54 -5.87
N VAL A 33 0.78 -6.50 -5.19
CA VAL A 33 1.21 -6.98 -3.87
C VAL A 33 1.52 -8.48 -3.83
N LYS A 34 1.17 -9.26 -4.87
CA LYS A 34 1.29 -10.73 -4.90
C LYS A 34 2.72 -11.27 -5.01
N GLN A 35 3.70 -10.42 -5.29
CA GLN A 35 5.08 -10.82 -5.58
C GLN A 35 5.84 -11.34 -4.36
N TYR A 36 5.30 -11.17 -3.15
CA TYR A 36 5.97 -11.47 -1.90
C TYR A 36 5.16 -12.45 -1.06
N THR A 37 5.88 -13.35 -0.39
CA THR A 37 5.38 -14.24 0.65
C THR A 37 6.08 -13.91 1.97
N LYS A 38 5.37 -14.06 3.09
CA LYS A 38 5.96 -13.89 4.42
C LYS A 38 7.21 -14.78 4.57
N GLY A 39 8.30 -14.15 5.00
CA GLY A 39 9.61 -14.80 5.17
C GLY A 39 10.53 -14.69 3.96
N ASP A 40 10.03 -14.23 2.80
CA ASP A 40 10.88 -13.96 1.65
C ASP A 40 11.97 -12.94 2.00
N SER A 41 13.16 -13.19 1.47
CA SER A 41 14.33 -12.31 1.61
C SER A 41 14.75 -11.81 0.23
N LEU A 42 14.89 -10.49 0.11
CA LEU A 42 15.35 -9.83 -1.10
C LEU A 42 16.66 -9.13 -0.83
N TYR A 43 17.61 -9.29 -1.75
CA TYR A 43 18.94 -8.68 -1.63
C TYR A 43 19.06 -7.51 -2.59
N PHE A 44 19.51 -6.38 -2.07
CA PHE A 44 19.74 -5.15 -2.82
C PHE A 44 21.21 -4.80 -2.81
N ILE A 45 21.80 -4.65 -3.99
CA ILE A 45 23.23 -4.48 -4.19
C ILE A 45 23.54 -3.04 -4.61
N LEU A 46 24.42 -2.38 -3.86
CA LEU A 46 25.04 -1.11 -4.24
C LEU A 46 26.27 -1.38 -5.10
N ASN A 47 26.14 -1.25 -6.43
CA ASN A 47 27.25 -1.33 -7.39
C ASN A 47 28.31 -2.40 -7.03
N ASP A 48 27.85 -3.61 -6.65
CA ASP A 48 28.64 -4.79 -6.27
C ASP A 48 29.51 -4.68 -4.99
N MET A 49 29.31 -3.66 -4.16
CA MET A 49 30.13 -3.40 -2.95
C MET A 49 29.42 -3.67 -1.62
N LYS A 50 28.14 -3.30 -1.51
CA LYS A 50 27.34 -3.47 -0.28
C LYS A 50 26.01 -4.11 -0.60
N THR A 51 25.53 -4.92 0.34
CA THR A 51 24.25 -5.62 0.22
C THR A 51 23.36 -5.24 1.38
N ASP A 52 22.16 -4.74 1.07
CA ASP A 52 21.07 -4.63 2.01
C ASP A 52 20.14 -5.84 1.86
N THR A 53 19.50 -6.25 2.95
CA THR A 53 18.54 -7.37 2.96
C THR A 53 17.17 -6.85 3.36
N MET A 54 16.17 -7.03 2.50
CA MET A 54 14.77 -6.76 2.81
C MET A 54 14.08 -8.07 3.16
N ILE A 55 13.41 -8.12 4.31
CA ILE A 55 12.68 -9.31 4.78
C ILE A 55 11.19 -8.98 4.76
N VAL A 56 10.40 -9.81 4.08
CA VAL A 56 8.95 -9.68 4.03
C VAL A 56 8.36 -10.20 5.35
N GLN A 57 7.75 -9.30 6.10
CA GLN A 57 7.11 -9.63 7.38
C GLN A 57 5.71 -10.18 7.17
N GLU A 58 4.95 -9.56 6.28
CA GLU A 58 3.57 -9.91 6.03
C GLU A 58 3.04 -9.27 4.73
N THR A 59 2.09 -9.95 4.10
CA THR A 59 1.21 -9.37 3.07
C THR A 59 -0.23 -9.49 3.59
N ARG A 60 -0.91 -8.35 3.75
CA ARG A 60 -2.31 -8.31 4.19
C ARG A 60 -3.21 -7.90 3.03
N VAL A 61 -4.32 -8.61 2.87
CA VAL A 61 -5.37 -8.26 1.90
C VAL A 61 -6.68 -8.09 2.67
N LEU A 62 -7.08 -6.84 2.86
CA LEU A 62 -8.34 -6.43 3.47
C LEU A 62 -9.31 -6.14 2.34
N ASN A 63 -9.90 -7.20 1.78
CA ASN A 63 -10.84 -7.09 0.67
C ASN A 63 -12.21 -7.62 1.13
N PRO A 64 -13.32 -6.91 0.90
CA PRO A 64 -14.63 -7.37 1.36
C PRO A 64 -14.98 -8.77 0.81
N GLN A 65 -15.40 -9.70 1.67
CA GLN A 65 -15.64 -11.09 1.26
C GLN A 65 -16.88 -11.23 0.39
N ASN A 66 -17.94 -10.49 0.67
CA ASN A 66 -19.18 -10.49 -0.12
C ASN A 66 -19.55 -9.08 -0.61
N THR A 67 -20.69 -8.96 -1.30
CA THR A 67 -21.23 -7.69 -1.80
C THR A 67 -22.56 -7.33 -1.13
N CYS A 68 -22.97 -8.07 -0.09
CA CYS A 68 -24.18 -7.77 0.66
C CYS A 68 -23.95 -6.48 1.46
N ILE A 69 -24.75 -5.46 1.18
CA ILE A 69 -24.61 -4.16 1.83
C ILE A 69 -25.07 -4.16 3.29
N PHE A 70 -25.90 -5.13 3.70
CA PHE A 70 -26.37 -5.25 5.08
C PHE A 70 -25.42 -6.03 5.99
N ASP A 71 -24.37 -6.62 5.40
CA ASP A 71 -23.26 -7.16 6.17
C ASP A 71 -22.24 -6.05 6.42
N THR A 72 -22.07 -5.69 7.69
CA THR A 72 -21.21 -4.61 8.16
C THR A 72 -19.75 -5.01 8.35
N GLU A 73 -19.33 -6.16 7.84
CA GLU A 73 -17.92 -6.55 7.71
C GLU A 73 -17.05 -5.35 7.30
N GLY A 74 -16.01 -5.08 8.09
CA GLY A 74 -15.01 -4.05 7.81
C GLY A 74 -15.48 -2.60 7.97
N CYS A 75 -16.72 -2.37 8.41
CA CYS A 75 -17.25 -1.03 8.72
C CYS A 75 -17.53 -0.90 10.23
N ASN A 76 -17.01 0.15 10.87
CA ASN A 76 -17.46 0.52 12.21
C ASN A 76 -18.70 1.43 12.15
N TRP A 77 -19.86 0.82 11.88
CA TRP A 77 -21.12 1.54 11.71
C TRP A 77 -21.51 2.36 12.95
N LEU A 78 -21.16 1.90 14.16
CA LEU A 78 -21.40 2.62 15.41
C LEU A 78 -20.62 3.95 15.50
N GLU A 79 -19.48 4.04 14.81
CA GLU A 79 -18.67 5.25 14.72
C GLU A 79 -18.97 6.08 13.45
N GLY A 80 -20.02 5.72 12.71
CA GLY A 80 -20.46 6.43 11.50
C GLY A 80 -19.77 5.99 10.21
N ASP A 81 -18.95 4.95 10.25
CA ASP A 81 -18.37 4.37 9.03
C ASP A 81 -19.37 3.49 8.29
N ASN A 82 -19.50 3.73 6.99
CA ASN A 82 -20.42 3.05 6.12
C ASN A 82 -19.76 2.59 4.82
N THR A 83 -18.42 2.62 4.72
CA THR A 83 -17.72 2.22 3.49
C THR A 83 -16.47 1.40 3.79
N PHE A 84 -16.47 0.14 3.36
CA PHE A 84 -15.29 -0.70 3.40
C PHE A 84 -14.54 -0.60 2.06
N TYR A 85 -13.40 0.08 2.10
CA TYR A 85 -12.44 0.15 0.99
C TYR A 85 -11.51 -1.07 0.98
N GLY A 86 -11.41 -1.70 -0.18
CA GLY A 86 -10.46 -2.76 -0.43
C GLY A 86 -9.04 -2.20 -0.38
N THR A 87 -8.24 -2.77 0.52
CA THR A 87 -6.84 -2.37 0.77
C THR A 87 -5.96 -3.60 0.80
N ALA A 88 -4.75 -3.49 0.26
CA ALA A 88 -3.74 -4.51 0.40
C ALA A 88 -2.38 -3.89 0.66
N ILE A 89 -1.56 -4.53 1.49
CA ILE A 89 -0.29 -3.98 1.96
C ILE A 89 0.77 -5.07 2.06
N ASN A 90 1.97 -4.75 1.58
CA ASN A 90 3.20 -5.48 1.88
C ASN A 90 3.95 -4.76 2.98
N ILE A 91 4.23 -5.46 4.08
CA ILE A 91 4.98 -4.96 5.24
C ILE A 91 6.32 -5.69 5.24
N MET A 92 7.40 -4.92 5.16
CA MET A 92 8.76 -5.44 5.06
C MET A 92 9.69 -4.66 6.00
N THR A 93 10.84 -5.27 6.30
CA THR A 93 11.92 -4.63 7.04
C THR A 93 13.17 -4.64 6.18
N LEU A 94 13.76 -3.47 5.91
CA LEU A 94 15.05 -3.34 5.25
C LEU A 94 16.16 -3.21 6.28
N LYS A 95 17.15 -4.11 6.20
CA LYS A 95 18.39 -4.05 6.98
C LYS A 95 19.42 -3.24 6.24
N HIS A 96 19.75 -2.06 6.76
CA HIS A 96 20.70 -1.12 6.14
C HIS A 96 21.71 -0.60 7.17
N ASN A 97 23.00 -0.88 6.95
CA ASN A 97 24.10 -0.46 7.84
C ASN A 97 23.82 -0.68 9.34
N GLY A 98 23.25 -1.84 9.70
CA GLY A 98 22.93 -2.21 11.09
C GLY A 98 21.61 -1.63 11.64
N ASN A 99 20.84 -0.92 10.82
CA ASN A 99 19.51 -0.40 11.19
C ASN A 99 18.41 -1.21 10.51
N ASP A 100 17.29 -1.35 11.19
CA ASP A 100 16.06 -1.92 10.66
C ASP A 100 15.09 -0.78 10.28
N LEU A 101 14.60 -0.81 9.04
CA LEU A 101 13.77 0.24 8.47
C LEU A 101 12.43 -0.35 8.02
N ASP A 102 11.34 0.30 8.41
CA ASP A 102 10.00 -0.05 7.96
C ASP A 102 9.84 0.25 6.47
N VAL A 103 9.51 -0.75 5.65
CA VAL A 103 9.18 -0.56 4.24
C VAL A 103 7.78 -1.09 3.99
N TRP A 104 6.84 -0.20 3.66
CA TRP A 104 5.46 -0.57 3.39
C TRP A 104 5.08 -0.16 1.98
N PHE A 105 4.34 -1.03 1.29
CA PHE A 105 3.71 -0.71 0.01
C PHE A 105 2.24 -1.07 0.11
N GLU A 106 1.38 -0.06 0.04
CA GLU A 106 -0.06 -0.18 0.23
C GLU A 106 -0.79 0.30 -1.02
N ILE A 107 -1.82 -0.46 -1.42
CA ILE A 107 -2.78 -0.08 -2.44
C ILE A 107 -4.18 -0.02 -1.84
N THR A 108 -4.99 0.94 -2.28
CA THR A 108 -6.38 1.09 -1.83
C THR A 108 -7.28 1.54 -2.97
N LYS A 109 -8.50 0.99 -3.05
CA LYS A 109 -9.49 1.37 -4.06
C LYS A 109 -10.70 2.04 -3.40
N ARG A 110 -10.93 3.30 -3.77
CA ARG A 110 -12.01 4.13 -3.18
C ARG A 110 -13.28 4.21 -4.00
N GLU A 111 -13.23 3.74 -5.24
CA GLU A 111 -14.39 3.67 -6.14
C GLU A 111 -14.33 2.39 -6.97
N LYS A 112 -15.48 1.78 -7.25
CA LYS A 112 -15.57 0.49 -7.96
C LYS A 112 -14.84 0.51 -9.31
N ASN A 113 -14.94 1.63 -10.02
CA ASN A 113 -14.31 1.85 -11.33
C ASN A 113 -13.27 2.98 -11.30
N GLY A 114 -12.88 3.44 -10.10
CA GLY A 114 -11.88 4.50 -9.96
C GLY A 114 -10.46 3.97 -9.99
N ASP A 115 -9.53 4.92 -9.93
CA ASP A 115 -8.10 4.63 -9.89
C ASP A 115 -7.69 3.92 -8.59
N LEU A 116 -6.64 3.13 -8.69
CA LEU A 116 -5.96 2.57 -7.54
C LEU A 116 -5.12 3.67 -6.90
N LEU A 117 -5.22 3.82 -5.57
CA LEU A 117 -4.37 4.70 -4.80
C LEU A 117 -3.20 3.90 -4.23
N CYS A 118 -2.04 4.52 -4.13
CA CYS A 118 -0.81 3.95 -3.61
C CYS A 118 -0.25 4.79 -2.47
N ASN A 119 0.34 4.11 -1.49
CA ASN A 119 1.12 4.71 -0.42
C ASN A 119 2.39 3.86 -0.22
N ILE A 120 3.53 4.53 -0.11
CA ILE A 120 4.82 3.88 0.14
C ILE A 120 5.43 4.51 1.39
N ILE A 121 5.87 3.69 2.33
CA ILE A 121 6.70 4.09 3.46
C ILE A 121 8.05 3.41 3.30
N PHE A 122 9.13 4.16 3.55
CA PHE A 122 10.50 3.66 3.47
C PHE A 122 11.36 4.34 4.54
N GLY A 123 11.51 3.68 5.68
CA GLY A 123 12.12 4.24 6.89
C GLY A 123 11.31 5.44 7.39
N SER A 124 11.95 6.61 7.42
CA SER A 124 11.32 7.88 7.82
C SER A 124 10.63 8.61 6.67
N TRP A 125 10.69 8.07 5.45
CA TRP A 125 10.17 8.72 4.25
C TRP A 125 8.85 8.10 3.82
N SER A 126 7.96 8.91 3.28
CA SER A 126 6.71 8.45 2.68
C SER A 126 6.46 9.09 1.33
N TRP A 127 5.76 8.34 0.47
CA TRP A 127 5.16 8.84 -0.75
C TRP A 127 3.64 8.66 -0.63
N SER A 128 3.02 9.62 0.03
CA SER A 128 1.57 9.77 0.10
C SER A 128 1.18 11.13 0.64
N THR A 129 0.15 11.73 0.05
CA THR A 129 -0.75 12.66 0.76
C THR A 129 -2.02 11.89 1.09
N PHE A 130 -2.66 12.12 2.24
CA PHE A 130 -3.99 11.54 2.48
C PHE A 130 -4.93 12.06 1.38
N PRO A 131 -5.62 11.20 0.60
CA PRO A 131 -5.98 9.79 0.85
C PRO A 131 -5.09 8.67 0.28
N GLY A 132 -3.98 9.01 -0.36
CA GLY A 132 -3.09 8.17 -1.17
C GLY A 132 -2.83 8.86 -2.52
N MET A 133 -1.72 8.55 -3.18
CA MET A 133 -1.46 9.09 -4.53
C MET A 133 -2.06 8.19 -5.60
N ARG A 134 -2.56 8.78 -6.70
CA ARG A 134 -3.04 8.01 -7.85
C ARG A 134 -1.89 7.16 -8.40
N LEU A 135 -2.12 5.86 -8.51
CA LEU A 135 -1.15 4.95 -9.10
C LEU A 135 -1.14 5.17 -10.62
N SER A 136 -0.02 5.69 -11.14
CA SER A 136 0.22 5.92 -12.56
C SER A 136 1.43 5.12 -13.01
N PRO A 137 1.25 3.89 -13.55
CA PRO A 137 2.36 3.06 -14.01
C PRO A 137 3.05 3.71 -15.21
N GLN A 138 4.37 3.59 -15.24
CA GLN A 138 5.20 4.03 -16.35
C GLN A 138 6.34 3.04 -16.62
N SER A 139 6.95 3.17 -17.80
CA SER A 139 8.11 2.36 -18.13
C SER A 139 9.38 2.88 -17.44
N TYR A 140 10.22 1.97 -16.95
CA TYR A 140 11.53 2.30 -16.40
C TYR A 140 12.59 1.30 -16.88
N THR A 141 13.79 1.78 -17.22
CA THR A 141 14.87 0.95 -17.73
C THR A 141 16.01 0.86 -16.72
N ILE A 142 16.40 -0.35 -16.35
CA ILE A 142 17.57 -0.64 -15.50
C ILE A 142 18.49 -1.58 -16.27
N LYS A 143 19.78 -1.24 -16.40
CA LYS A 143 20.80 -2.09 -17.05
C LYS A 143 20.33 -2.66 -18.41
N ASN A 144 19.75 -1.80 -19.27
CA ASN A 144 19.18 -2.15 -20.59
C ASN A 144 17.93 -3.06 -20.59
N LYS A 145 17.39 -3.42 -19.43
CA LYS A 145 16.12 -4.14 -19.30
C LYS A 145 14.99 -3.16 -19.01
N ARG A 146 13.96 -3.17 -19.85
CA ARG A 146 12.78 -2.29 -19.72
C ARG A 146 11.68 -2.99 -18.92
N TYR A 147 11.16 -2.31 -17.93
CA TYR A 147 10.01 -2.71 -17.11
C TYR A 147 8.84 -1.77 -17.44
N THR A 148 7.65 -2.29 -17.77
CA THR A 148 6.54 -1.51 -18.34
C THR A 148 5.53 -0.97 -17.32
N ASP A 149 5.50 -1.57 -16.12
CA ASP A 149 4.50 -1.32 -15.09
C ASP A 149 5.17 -0.93 -13.77
N CYS A 150 5.84 0.22 -13.78
CA CYS A 150 6.58 0.73 -12.64
C CYS A 150 5.96 2.01 -12.08
N ILE A 151 6.00 2.12 -10.76
CA ILE A 151 5.90 3.38 -10.03
C ILE A 151 7.33 3.89 -9.88
N VAL A 152 7.56 5.15 -10.23
CA VAL A 152 8.84 5.83 -9.98
C VAL A 152 8.52 7.02 -9.10
N VAL A 153 9.15 7.05 -7.94
CA VAL A 153 9.03 8.13 -6.97
C VAL A 153 10.36 8.86 -6.95
N ASP A 154 10.33 10.17 -7.17
CA ASP A 154 11.50 11.04 -7.13
C ASP A 154 11.43 11.95 -5.89
N GLU A 155 12.58 12.51 -5.50
CA GLU A 155 12.77 13.34 -4.29
C GLU A 155 11.68 14.39 -4.05
N LYS A 156 11.12 14.97 -5.11
CA LYS A 156 10.10 16.03 -5.04
C LYS A 156 8.78 15.56 -4.44
N ASP A 157 8.49 14.27 -4.57
CA ASP A 157 7.22 13.69 -4.13
C ASP A 157 7.37 13.00 -2.76
N ILE A 158 8.61 12.84 -2.26
CA ILE A 158 8.91 12.15 -1.02
C ILE A 158 8.83 13.13 0.16
N LEU A 159 7.99 12.80 1.13
CA LEU A 159 7.78 13.58 2.35
C LEU A 159 8.43 12.88 3.54
N LEU A 160 8.92 13.65 4.51
CA LEU A 160 9.36 13.11 5.79
C LEU A 160 8.14 12.77 6.65
N ASN A 161 7.97 11.50 7.00
CA ASN A 161 6.77 10.95 7.66
C ASN A 161 6.89 10.87 9.19
N LYS A 162 8.11 10.75 9.73
CA LYS A 162 8.36 10.60 11.18
C LYS A 162 8.99 11.86 11.79
N VAL A 163 8.63 12.16 13.05
CA VAL A 163 9.31 13.16 13.89
C VAL A 163 10.67 12.60 14.31
N GLY A 164 11.76 13.16 13.80
CA GLY A 164 13.14 12.77 14.11
C GLY A 164 14.11 12.97 12.95
N THR A 165 15.42 12.87 13.20
CA THR A 165 16.45 12.95 12.16
C THR A 165 16.44 11.64 11.35
N PRO A 166 16.18 11.69 10.03
CA PRO A 166 16.22 10.50 9.20
C PRO A 166 17.65 9.94 9.13
N ILE A 167 17.79 8.61 9.10
CA ILE A 167 19.10 7.93 9.04
C ILE A 167 19.83 8.26 7.72
N PHE A 168 19.07 8.49 6.66
CA PHE A 168 19.55 8.91 5.34
C PHE A 168 18.43 9.63 4.59
N LYS A 169 18.73 10.27 3.45
CA LYS A 169 17.72 10.85 2.57
C LYS A 169 17.36 9.90 1.43
N LEU A 170 16.09 9.48 1.36
CA LEU A 170 15.59 8.76 0.19
C LEU A 170 15.34 9.76 -0.95
N THR A 171 15.94 9.50 -2.11
CA THR A 171 15.87 10.43 -3.26
C THR A 171 15.18 9.83 -4.47
N LYS A 172 15.15 8.49 -4.59
CA LYS A 172 14.42 7.80 -5.64
C LYS A 172 13.99 6.41 -5.20
N LEU A 173 12.85 5.96 -5.69
CA LEU A 173 12.37 4.60 -5.54
C LEU A 173 11.69 4.13 -6.83
N VAL A 174 11.92 2.88 -7.22
CA VAL A 174 11.27 2.25 -8.37
C VAL A 174 10.64 0.94 -7.94
N TRP A 175 9.31 0.86 -8.07
CA TRP A 175 8.52 -0.30 -7.72
C TRP A 175 7.79 -0.85 -8.94
N SER A 176 8.02 -2.10 -9.28
CA SER A 176 7.34 -2.79 -10.37
C SER A 176 6.13 -3.58 -9.88
N LYS A 177 5.06 -3.57 -10.66
CA LYS A 177 3.90 -4.44 -10.47
C LYS A 177 4.28 -5.92 -10.38
N HIS A 178 5.23 -6.37 -11.20
CA HIS A 178 5.53 -7.80 -11.35
C HIS A 178 6.71 -8.28 -10.49
N PHE A 179 7.60 -7.37 -10.12
CA PHE A 179 8.84 -7.70 -9.41
C PHE A 179 8.95 -7.03 -8.03
N GLY A 180 8.00 -6.15 -7.69
CA GLY A 180 8.05 -5.34 -6.48
C GLY A 180 9.15 -4.27 -6.53
N LEU A 181 9.74 -3.95 -5.38
CA LEU A 181 10.82 -2.96 -5.29
C LEU A 181 12.04 -3.40 -6.12
N LEU A 182 12.33 -2.63 -7.18
CA LEU A 182 13.45 -2.89 -8.09
C LEU A 182 14.72 -2.13 -7.68
N MET A 183 14.54 -0.90 -7.21
CA MET A 183 15.65 0.00 -6.90
C MET A 183 15.21 1.09 -5.90
N TYR A 184 16.15 1.49 -5.05
CA TYR A 184 16.06 2.74 -4.30
C TYR A 184 17.40 3.48 -4.33
N GLU A 185 17.34 4.80 -4.18
CA GLU A 185 18.49 5.70 -4.15
C GLU A 185 18.51 6.50 -2.85
N ILE A 186 19.70 6.55 -2.26
CA ILE A 186 19.97 7.28 -1.04
C ILE A 186 20.95 8.43 -1.34
N ASP A 187 20.66 9.61 -0.79
CA ASP A 187 21.48 10.83 -0.82
C ASP A 187 21.92 11.24 -2.24
N ASN A 188 21.09 10.98 -3.27
CA ASN A 188 21.41 11.23 -4.68
C ASN A 188 22.72 10.57 -5.16
N ARG A 189 23.17 9.52 -4.46
CA ARG A 189 24.50 8.94 -4.66
C ARG A 189 24.50 7.42 -4.67
N TYR A 190 23.81 6.80 -3.72
CA TYR A 190 23.91 5.36 -3.51
C TYR A 190 22.66 4.67 -4.05
N ARG A 191 22.80 4.03 -5.22
CA ARG A 191 21.73 3.27 -5.87
C ARG A 191 21.84 1.80 -5.53
N TYR A 192 20.81 1.28 -4.90
CA TYR A 192 20.69 -0.13 -4.55
C TYR A 192 19.72 -0.80 -5.50
N PHE A 193 20.15 -1.88 -6.14
CA PHE A 193 19.37 -2.60 -7.13
C PHE A 193 19.06 -4.00 -6.63
N ILE A 194 17.85 -4.51 -6.88
CA ILE A 194 17.53 -5.90 -6.57
C ILE A 194 18.50 -6.85 -7.30
N SER A 195 19.04 -7.83 -6.59
CA SER A 195 20.09 -8.74 -7.06
C SER A 195 19.71 -9.60 -8.27
N ASN A 196 18.43 -9.90 -8.45
CA ASN A 196 17.92 -10.79 -9.49
C ASN A 196 17.45 -10.04 -10.77
N LEU A 197 18.00 -8.86 -11.07
CA LEU A 197 17.63 -8.04 -12.25
C LEU A 197 18.08 -8.66 -13.58
#